data_AF-A0A0G0GT48-F1
#
_entry.id   AF-A0A0G0GT48-F1
#
_cell.length_a   1.000
_cell.length_b   1.000
_cell.length_c   1.000
_cell.angle_alpha   90.00
_cell.angle_beta   90.00
_cell.angle_gamma   90.00
#
_symmetry.space_group_name_H-M   'P 1'
#
loop_
_entity.id
_entity.type
_entity.pdbx_description
1 polymer ?
#
loop_
_entity_poly.entity_id
_entity_poly.type
_entity_poly.pdbx_seq_one_letter_code
_entity_poly.pdbx_strand_id
1 'polypeptide(L)'
;MTITIISIAVLTLLVWSFRRITELKICPICAGVALTWLWLLAGMLAGKLSVISYQLPIAILMGGTVVGAMSKLEQFIRPNLVLVWKTFFVLFGFYAVWSLLSSNWLMFSVVIILGTTSTLTLIKREKKLGSEQVKELKEKMSNCC
;
A
#
# COMPACT_ATOMS: atom_id res chain seq x y z
N MET A 1 -11.68 17.22 -14.32
CA MET A 1 -11.13 17.47 -12.97
C MET A 1 -12.22 17.63 -11.91
N THR A 2 -13.30 18.37 -12.17
CA THR A 2 -14.46 18.46 -11.25
C THR A 2 -15.11 17.11 -10.96
N ILE A 3 -15.32 16.29 -12.00
CA ILE A 3 -15.85 14.92 -11.89
C ILE A 3 -14.99 14.06 -10.96
N THR A 4 -13.66 14.22 -11.01
CA THR A 4 -12.73 13.48 -10.18
C THR A 4 -12.84 13.89 -8.71
N ILE A 5 -12.93 15.19 -8.43
CA ILE A 5 -13.11 15.71 -7.07
C ILE A 5 -14.46 15.28 -6.48
N ILE A 6 -15.53 15.35 -7.29
CA ILE A 6 -16.87 14.91 -6.88
C ILE A 6 -16.89 13.41 -6.60
N SER A 7 -16.29 12.58 -7.46
CA SER A 7 -16.18 11.14 -7.21
C SER A 7 -15.38 10.82 -5.96
N ILE A 8 -14.28 11.52 -5.69
CA ILE A 8 -13.50 11.35 -4.46
C ILE A 8 -14.36 11.72 -3.24
N ALA A 9 -15.06 12.86 -3.27
CA ALA A 9 -15.90 13.29 -2.17
C ALA A 9 -17.06 12.31 -1.90
N VAL A 10 -17.75 11.87 -2.95
CA VAL A 10 -18.87 10.93 -2.86
C VAL A 10 -18.41 9.55 -2.37
N LEU A 11 -17.33 9.00 -2.95
CA LEU A 11 -16.82 7.69 -2.53
C LEU A 11 -16.21 7.73 -1.12
N THR A 12 -15.59 8.85 -0.74
CA THR A 12 -15.10 9.02 0.64
C THR A 12 -16.25 9.06 1.64
N LEU A 13 -17.35 9.76 1.32
CA LEU A 13 -18.56 9.77 2.13
C LEU A 13 -19.23 8.39 2.21
N LEU A 14 -19.29 7.66 1.09
CA LEU A 14 -19.86 6.31 1.00
C LEU A 14 -19.06 5.31 1.83
N VAL A 15 -17.73 5.33 1.72
CA VAL A 15 -16.83 4.48 2.50
C VAL A 15 -16.84 4.86 3.97
N TRP A 16 -16.94 6.15 4.31
CA TRP A 16 -17.11 6.61 5.68
C TRP A 16 -18.41 6.08 6.29
N SER A 17 -19.50 6.06 5.53
CA SER A 17 -20.79 5.48 5.94
C SER A 17 -20.71 3.95 6.11
N PHE A 18 -20.04 3.25 5.19
CA PHE A 18 -19.86 1.79 5.25
C PHE A 18 -18.88 1.33 6.34
N ARG A 19 -18.00 2.22 6.81
CA ARG A 19 -17.09 1.97 7.93
C ARG A 19 -17.84 1.75 9.25
N ARG A 20 -19.09 2.22 9.34
CA ARG A 20 -19.96 1.97 10.49
C ARG A 20 -20.39 0.50 10.59
N ILE A 21 -20.30 -0.25 9.48
CA ILE A 21 -20.73 -1.65 9.35
C ILE A 21 -19.53 -2.62 9.40
N THR A 22 -18.32 -2.18 9.07
CA THR A 22 -17.14 -3.05 9.00
C THR A 22 -16.07 -2.60 10.01
N GLU A 23 -15.80 -3.41 11.04
CA GLU A 23 -14.74 -3.22 12.06
C GLU A 23 -13.32 -3.33 11.49
N LEU A 24 -13.11 -2.95 10.23
CA LEU A 24 -11.81 -2.99 9.57
C LEU A 24 -10.93 -1.85 10.10
N LYS A 25 -9.79 -2.19 10.72
CA LYS A 25 -8.75 -1.26 11.22
C LYS A 25 -8.02 -0.46 10.11
N ILE A 26 -8.60 -0.36 8.90
CA ILE A 26 -8.04 0.34 7.74
C ILE A 26 -8.59 1.76 7.72
N CYS A 27 -7.74 2.76 7.47
CA CYS A 27 -8.13 4.17 7.42
C CYS A 27 -9.21 4.38 6.32
N PRO A 28 -10.37 5.02 6.63
CA PRO A 28 -11.48 5.10 5.68
C PRO A 28 -11.12 5.96 4.48
N ILE A 29 -10.24 6.95 4.69
CA ILE A 29 -9.68 7.80 3.65
C ILE A 29 -8.83 6.95 2.70
N CYS A 30 -7.98 6.05 3.21
CA CYS A 30 -7.17 5.17 2.37
C CYS A 30 -8.03 4.20 1.54
N ALA A 31 -9.11 3.67 2.13
CA ALA A 31 -10.06 2.81 1.41
C ALA A 31 -10.86 3.58 0.36
N GLY A 32 -11.32 4.80 0.68
CA GLY A 32 -12.02 5.69 -0.26
C GLY A 32 -11.14 6.07 -1.45
N VAL A 33 -9.91 6.52 -1.19
CA VAL A 33 -8.93 6.85 -2.23
C VAL A 33 -8.62 5.63 -3.10
N ALA A 34 -8.46 4.45 -2.49
CA ALA A 34 -8.23 3.19 -3.21
C ALA A 34 -9.38 2.82 -4.14
N LEU A 35 -10.62 2.81 -3.64
CA LEU A 35 -11.80 2.56 -4.46
C LEU A 35 -11.94 3.57 -5.59
N THR A 36 -11.62 4.84 -5.32
CA THR A 36 -11.81 5.90 -6.31
C THR A 36 -10.92 5.73 -7.53
N TRP A 37 -9.64 5.40 -7.32
CA TRP A 37 -8.76 5.16 -8.47
C TRP A 37 -9.07 3.84 -9.16
N LEU A 38 -9.49 2.79 -8.43
CA LEU A 38 -9.89 1.50 -9.01
C LEU A 38 -11.11 1.66 -9.93
N TRP A 39 -12.10 2.44 -9.48
CA TRP A 39 -13.30 2.76 -10.25
C TRP A 39 -12.99 3.57 -11.51
N LEU A 40 -12.14 4.59 -11.38
CA LEU A 40 -11.70 5.41 -12.52
C LEU A 40 -10.88 4.60 -13.53
N LEU A 41 -10.03 3.69 -13.05
CA LEU A 41 -9.23 2.80 -13.89
C LEU A 41 -10.10 1.78 -14.63
N ALA A 42 -11.14 1.24 -13.98
CA ALA A 42 -12.14 0.39 -14.63
C ALA A 42 -12.91 1.14 -15.72
N GLY A 43 -13.30 2.39 -15.47
CA GLY A 43 -13.96 3.25 -16.48
C GLY A 43 -13.06 3.60 -17.67
N MET A 44 -11.74 3.71 -17.43
CA MET A 44 -10.73 3.91 -18.47
C MET A 44 -10.55 2.63 -19.33
N LEU A 45 -10.46 1.45 -18.70
CA LEU A 45 -10.37 0.15 -19.39
C LEU A 45 -11.62 -0.14 -20.23
N ALA A 46 -12.80 0.28 -19.77
CA ALA A 46 -14.06 0.14 -20.49
C ALA A 46 -14.21 1.11 -21.68
N GLY A 47 -13.20 1.96 -21.96
CA GLY A 47 -13.21 2.91 -23.07
C GLY A 47 -14.22 4.06 -22.92
N LYS A 48 -14.92 4.15 -21.77
CA LYS A 48 -15.92 5.19 -21.52
C LYS A 48 -15.33 6.50 -21.00
N LEU A 49 -14.10 6.50 -20.52
CA LEU A 49 -13.38 7.69 -20.01
C LEU A 49 -12.14 8.00 -20.85
N SER A 50 -11.98 9.26 -21.23
CA SER A 50 -10.81 9.75 -21.96
C SER A 50 -9.52 9.55 -21.14
N VAL A 51 -8.63 8.70 -21.64
CA VAL A 51 -7.37 8.31 -20.97
C VAL A 51 -6.55 9.54 -20.57
N ILE A 52 -6.42 10.51 -21.47
CA ILE A 52 -5.62 11.73 -21.31
C ILE A 52 -6.06 12.60 -20.11
N SER A 53 -7.36 12.64 -19.81
CA SER A 53 -7.88 13.51 -18.74
C SER A 53 -7.84 12.88 -17.35
N TYR A 54 -7.81 11.54 -17.26
CA TYR A 54 -7.96 10.81 -16.00
C TYR A 54 -6.70 10.05 -15.57
N GLN A 55 -5.70 9.93 -16.44
CA GLN A 55 -4.42 9.29 -16.15
C GLN A 55 -3.66 9.96 -14.99
N LEU A 56 -3.56 11.29 -15.01
CA LEU A 56 -2.89 12.08 -13.96
C LEU A 56 -3.56 11.95 -12.59
N PRO A 57 -4.89 12.14 -12.45
CA PRO A 57 -5.58 11.94 -11.19
C PRO A 57 -5.44 10.53 -10.63
N ILE A 58 -5.53 9.49 -11.47
CA ILE A 58 -5.37 8.09 -11.06
C ILE A 58 -3.96 7.86 -10.50
N ALA A 59 -2.92 8.35 -11.19
CA ALA A 59 -1.54 8.22 -10.74
C ALA A 59 -1.30 8.90 -9.37
N ILE A 60 -1.87 10.09 -9.16
CA ILE A 60 -1.78 10.81 -7.88
C ILE A 60 -2.49 10.04 -6.76
N LEU A 61 -3.70 9.51 -7.03
CA LEU A 61 -4.46 8.72 -6.05
C LEU A 61 -3.77 7.41 -5.69
N MET A 62 -3.17 6.72 -6.68
CA MET A 62 -2.35 5.53 -6.44
C MET A 62 -1.17 5.86 -5.51
N GLY A 63 -0.42 6.93 -5.80
CA GLY A 63 0.67 7.39 -4.94
C GLY A 63 0.22 7.62 -3.50
N GLY A 64 -0.94 8.27 -3.30
CA GLY A 64 -1.53 8.48 -1.98
C GLY A 64 -1.84 7.19 -1.22
N THR A 65 -2.36 6.15 -1.90
CA THR A 65 -2.62 4.85 -1.25
C THR A 65 -1.34 4.13 -0.81
N VAL A 66 -0.28 4.22 -1.62
CA VAL A 66 1.02 3.60 -1.35
C VAL A 66 1.65 4.23 -0.10
N VAL A 67 1.61 5.56 0.02
CA VAL A 67 2.13 6.28 1.20
C VAL A 67 1.34 5.95 2.48
N GLY A 68 0.02 5.83 2.37
CA GLY A 68 -0.83 5.42 3.49
C GLY A 68 -0.52 4.00 3.99
N ALA A 69 -0.35 3.05 3.06
CA ALA A 69 0.03 1.68 3.39
C ALA A 69 1.45 1.61 4.01
N MET A 70 2.38 2.40 3.46
CA MET A 70 3.75 2.50 3.96
C MET A 70 3.81 2.97 5.41
N SER A 71 3.04 3.99 5.80
CA SER A 71 3.03 4.49 7.17
C SER A 71 2.60 3.44 8.20
N LYS A 72 1.70 2.52 7.81
CA LYS A 72 1.29 1.40 8.66
C LYS A 72 2.33 0.30 8.71
N LEU A 73 3.03 0.02 7.61
CA LEU A 73 4.09 -0.99 7.56
C LEU A 73 5.37 -0.55 8.29
N GLU A 74 5.64 0.76 8.31
CA GLU A 74 6.80 1.35 9.00
C GLU A 74 6.85 0.98 10.49
N GLN A 75 5.68 0.80 11.13
CA GLN A 75 5.58 0.39 12.54
C GLN A 75 6.12 -1.02 12.84
N PHE A 76 6.28 -1.85 11.81
CA PHE A 76 6.74 -3.24 11.95
C PHE A 76 8.22 -3.44 11.59
N ILE A 77 8.92 -2.39 11.18
CA ILE A 77 10.30 -2.44 10.67
C ILE A 77 11.20 -1.62 11.58
N ARG A 78 12.44 -2.08 11.83
CA ARG A 78 13.43 -1.36 12.63
C ARG A 78 13.76 0.03 12.05
N PRO A 79 13.99 1.05 12.90
CA PRO A 79 14.28 2.42 12.44
C PRO A 79 15.49 2.52 11.50
N ASN A 80 16.51 1.66 11.68
CA ASN A 80 17.70 1.64 10.82
C ASN A 80 17.44 1.05 9.42
N LEU A 81 16.47 0.15 9.25
CA LEU A 81 16.10 -0.43 7.95
C LEU A 81 14.91 0.27 7.28
N VAL A 82 14.12 1.03 8.04
CA VAL A 82 12.96 1.77 7.54
C VAL A 82 13.35 2.67 6.36
N LEU A 83 14.49 3.36 6.44
CA LEU A 83 14.89 4.34 5.42
C LEU A 83 15.25 3.68 4.08
N VAL A 84 16.01 2.57 4.12
CA VAL A 84 16.35 1.78 2.92
C VAL A 84 15.11 1.13 2.32
N TRP A 85 14.27 0.55 3.18
CA TRP A 85 13.01 -0.06 2.76
C TRP A 85 12.07 0.96 2.10
N LYS A 86 12.05 2.19 2.63
CA LYS A 86 11.21 3.28 2.13
C LYS A 86 11.63 3.75 0.74
N THR A 87 12.93 3.93 0.53
CA THR A 87 13.48 4.24 -0.80
C THR A 87 13.14 3.14 -1.80
N PHE A 88 13.35 1.88 -1.44
CA PHE A 88 13.07 0.76 -2.33
C PHE A 88 11.59 0.67 -2.69
N PHE A 89 10.70 0.82 -1.71
CA PHE A 89 9.26 0.75 -1.90
C PHE A 89 8.73 1.91 -2.75
N VAL A 90 9.29 3.12 -2.60
CA VAL A 90 8.92 4.28 -3.44
C VAL A 90 9.35 4.06 -4.89
N LEU A 91 10.58 3.59 -5.13
CA LEU A 91 11.07 3.29 -6.48
C LEU A 91 10.22 2.20 -7.15
N PHE A 92 9.92 1.13 -6.42
CA PHE A 92 9.10 0.04 -6.92
C PHE A 92 7.65 0.47 -7.17
N GLY A 93 7.08 1.29 -6.28
CA GLY A 93 5.74 1.84 -6.42
C GLY A 93 5.62 2.76 -7.64
N PHE A 94 6.60 3.62 -7.88
CA PHE A 94 6.63 4.47 -9.08
C PHE A 94 6.68 3.63 -10.36
N TYR A 95 7.52 2.60 -10.37
CA TYR A 95 7.62 1.68 -11.50
C TYR A 95 6.32 0.88 -11.72
N ALA A 96 5.64 0.46 -10.64
CA ALA A 96 4.35 -0.22 -10.72
C ALA A 96 3.28 0.67 -11.37
N VAL A 97 3.18 1.94 -10.95
CA VAL A 97 2.23 2.90 -11.53
C VAL A 97 2.52 3.14 -13.01
N TRP A 98 3.80 3.32 -13.36
CA TRP A 98 4.23 3.48 -14.75
C TRP A 98 3.87 2.25 -15.61
N SER A 99 4.13 1.05 -15.10
CA SER A 99 3.81 -0.20 -15.80
C SER A 99 2.31 -0.39 -16.02
N LEU A 100 1.50 0.01 -15.04
CA LEU A 100 0.05 -0.07 -15.11
C LEU A 100 -0.53 0.92 -16.13
N LEU A 101 0.01 2.14 -16.18
CA LEU A 101 -0.34 3.15 -17.17
C LEU A 101 0.09 2.77 -18.59
N SER A 102 1.24 2.11 -18.73
CA SER A 102 1.77 1.64 -20.02
C SER A 102 1.06 0.37 -20.55
N SER A 103 -0.03 -0.08 -19.91
CA SER A 103 -0.80 -1.29 -20.25
C SER A 103 0.01 -2.60 -20.21
N ASN A 104 1.17 -2.61 -19.55
CA ASN A 104 1.99 -3.81 -19.35
C ASN A 104 1.57 -4.50 -18.04
N TRP A 105 0.43 -5.21 -18.09
CA TRP A 105 -0.16 -5.91 -16.95
C TRP A 105 0.74 -6.99 -16.34
N LEU A 106 1.55 -7.65 -17.17
CA LEU A 106 2.51 -8.66 -16.73
C LEU A 106 3.54 -8.08 -15.76
N MET A 107 4.16 -6.95 -16.12
CA MET A 107 5.16 -6.28 -15.28
C MET A 107 4.56 -5.74 -13.99
N PHE A 108 3.32 -5.23 -14.02
CA PHE A 108 2.61 -4.81 -12.81
C PHE A 108 2.44 -5.97 -11.80
N SER A 109 2.05 -7.15 -12.28
CA SER A 109 1.88 -8.32 -11.42
C SER A 109 3.20 -8.75 -10.76
N VAL A 110 4.29 -8.78 -11.53
CA VAL A 110 5.62 -9.17 -11.06
C VAL A 110 6.13 -8.20 -9.99
N VAL A 111 5.93 -6.89 -10.21
CA VAL A 111 6.33 -5.83 -9.27
C VAL A 111 5.48 -5.88 -7.99
N ILE A 112 4.19 -6.16 -8.07
CA ILE A 112 3.40 -6.36 -6.84
C ILE A 112 3.87 -7.59 -6.06
N ILE A 113 4.10 -8.71 -6.74
CA ILE A 113 4.51 -9.95 -6.10
C ILE A 113 5.88 -9.81 -5.44
N LEU A 114 6.87 -9.24 -6.14
CA LEU A 114 8.20 -8.99 -5.59
C LEU A 114 8.18 -7.98 -4.43
N GLY A 115 7.38 -6.92 -4.53
CA GLY A 115 7.23 -5.93 -3.45
C GLY A 115 6.57 -6.54 -2.21
N THR A 116 5.58 -7.40 -2.40
CA THR A 116 4.86 -8.04 -1.29
C THR A 116 5.68 -9.16 -0.65
N THR A 117 6.41 -9.95 -1.44
CA THR A 117 7.25 -11.03 -0.91
C THR A 117 8.47 -10.48 -0.17
N SER A 118 9.13 -9.44 -0.69
CA SER A 118 10.25 -8.78 -0.02
C SER A 118 9.83 -8.15 1.31
N THR A 119 8.68 -7.48 1.36
CA THR A 119 8.13 -6.92 2.61
C THR A 119 7.80 -7.99 3.63
N LEU A 120 7.12 -9.07 3.23
CA LEU A 120 6.75 -10.16 4.13
C LEU A 120 7.96 -10.94 4.66
N THR A 121 8.97 -11.17 3.81
CA THR A 121 10.22 -11.82 4.23
C THR A 121 11.01 -10.97 5.21
N LEU A 122 11.08 -9.65 5.01
CA LEU A 122 11.66 -8.72 5.98
C LEU A 122 10.93 -8.77 7.33
N ILE A 123 9.59 -8.68 7.33
CA ILE A 123 8.79 -8.75 8.56
C ILE A 123 8.96 -10.11 9.27
N LYS A 124 8.97 -11.23 8.52
CA LYS A 124 9.21 -12.56 9.08
C LYS A 124 10.61 -12.71 9.66
N ARG A 125 11.63 -12.20 8.97
CA ARG A 125 13.03 -12.23 9.42
C ARG A 125 13.18 -11.45 10.73
N GLU A 126 12.54 -10.29 10.83
CA GLU A 126 12.52 -9.48 12.05
C GLU A 126 11.79 -10.20 13.21
N LYS A 127 10.62 -10.80 12.96
CA LYS A 127 9.93 -11.60 13.99
C LYS A 127 10.77 -12.78 14.48
N LYS A 128 11.50 -13.45 13.57
CA LYS A 128 12.39 -14.55 13.92
C LYS A 128 13.57 -14.06 14.76
N LEU A 129 14.22 -12.97 14.34
CA LEU A 129 15.36 -12.40 15.05
C LEU A 129 15.00 -11.94 16.47
N GLY A 130 13.84 -11.29 16.65
CA GLY A 130 13.33 -10.92 17.96
C GLY A 130 13.02 -12.14 18.84
N SER A 131 12.47 -13.21 18.28
CA SER A 131 12.20 -14.44 19.03
C SER A 131 13.46 -15.18 19.47
N GLU A 132 14.53 -15.17 18.67
CA GLU A 132 15.81 -15.80 19.06
C GLU A 132 16.49 -15.01 20.18
N GLN A 133 16.52 -13.68 20.11
CA GLN A 133 17.09 -12.85 21.18
C GLN A 133 16.35 -13.03 22.51
N VAL A 134 15.01 -13.15 22.48
CA VAL A 134 14.21 -13.39 23.69
C VAL A 134 14.46 -14.79 24.27
N LYS A 135 14.67 -15.82 23.43
CA LYS A 135 15.05 -17.16 23.89
C LYS A 135 16.42 -17.16 24.55
N GLU A 136 17.41 -16.49 23.94
CA GLU A 136 18.76 -16.37 24.50
C GLU A 136 18.76 -15.63 25.84
N LEU A 137 17.99 -14.52 25.96
CA LEU A 137 17.82 -13.82 27.24
C LEU A 137 17.14 -14.70 28.30
N LYS A 138 16.13 -15.49 27.91
CA LYS A 138 15.42 -16.39 28.83
C LYS A 138 16.34 -17.50 29.36
N GLU A 139 17.21 -18.03 28.52
CA GLU A 139 18.20 -19.05 28.88
C GLU A 139 19.28 -18.49 29.81
N LYS A 140 19.78 -17.26 29.54
CA LYS A 140 20.69 -16.54 30.44
C LYS A 140 20.08 -16.26 31.82
N MET A 141 18.79 -15.91 31.88
CA MET A 141 18.09 -15.69 33.16
C MET A 141 17.82 -16.99 33.92
N SER A 142 17.67 -18.12 33.22
CA SER A 142 17.48 -19.44 33.85
C SER A 142 18.76 -19.97 34.50
N ASN A 143 19.94 -19.65 33.95
CA ASN A 143 21.23 -20.05 34.51
C ASN A 143 21.70 -19.19 35.70
N CYS A 144 20.93 -18.16 36.10
CA CYS A 144 21.23 -17.30 37.24
C CYS A 144 20.39 -17.62 38.49
N CYS A 145 19.64 -18.72 38.51
CA CYS A 145 18.92 -19.24 39.69
C CYS A 145 19.45 -20.61 40.08
#